data_AF-A0A3C0UE21-F1
#
_entry.id   AF-A0A3C0UE21-F1
#
_cell.length_a   1.000
_cell.length_b   1.000
_cell.length_c   1.000
_cell.angle_alpha   90.00
_cell.angle_beta   90.00
_cell.angle_gamma   90.00
#
_symmetry.space_group_name_H-M   'P 1'
#
loop_
_entity.id
_entity.type
_entity.pdbx_description
1 polymer ?
#
loop_
_entity_poly.entity_id
_entity_poly.type
_entity_poly.pdbx_seq_one_letter_code
_entity_poly.pdbx_strand_id
1 'polypeptide(L)'
;MKLAKNLPIMSGLFAGGVMMIPAALAEDPMTGVFLLSIGYSLIMFILGPQWAIPPDVGGKKAAGYACALVQIISHIPGIIAPIFMGYIVQAT
;
A
#
# COMPACT_ATOMS: atom_id res chain seq x y z
N MET A 1 16.85 -14.60 -5.98
CA MET A 1 16.40 -13.18 -5.95
C MET A 1 14.89 -13.01 -5.79
N LYS A 2 14.01 -13.83 -6.42
CA LYS A 2 12.54 -13.70 -6.26
C LYS A 2 12.05 -13.75 -4.80
N LEU A 3 12.58 -14.68 -3.98
CA LEU A 3 12.18 -14.82 -2.57
C LEU A 3 12.55 -13.59 -1.71
N ALA A 4 13.73 -13.00 -1.95
CA ALA A 4 14.23 -11.85 -1.19
C ALA A 4 13.44 -10.56 -1.46
N LYS A 5 12.82 -10.44 -2.63
CA LYS A 5 11.91 -9.33 -2.97
C LYS A 5 10.50 -9.58 -2.46
N ASN A 6 9.99 -10.81 -2.61
CA ASN A 6 8.59 -11.12 -2.30
C ASN A 6 8.33 -11.25 -0.80
N LEU A 7 9.28 -11.78 -0.02
CA LEU A 7 9.11 -11.96 1.42
C LEU A 7 8.87 -10.63 2.18
N PRO A 8 9.68 -9.57 2.01
CA PRO A 8 9.43 -8.29 2.67
C PRO A 8 8.14 -7.60 2.19
N ILE A 9 7.76 -7.81 0.91
CA ILE A 9 6.49 -7.30 0.39
C ILE A 9 5.32 -7.97 1.10
N MET A 10 5.31 -9.31 1.15
CA MET A 10 4.24 -10.07 1.78
C MET A 10 4.15 -9.80 3.28
N SER A 11 5.30 -9.75 3.99
CA SER A 11 5.31 -9.49 5.43
C SER A 11 4.87 -8.06 5.76
N GLY A 12 5.30 -7.06 4.99
CA GLY A 12 4.90 -5.67 5.20
C GLY A 12 3.40 -5.46 4.92
N LEU A 13 2.87 -6.06 3.85
CA LEU A 13 1.46 -5.91 3.48
C LEU A 13 0.56 -6.60 4.51
N PHE A 14 0.96 -7.79 4.95
CA PHE A 14 0.24 -8.54 5.98
C PHE A 14 0.28 -7.83 7.33
N ALA A 15 1.47 -7.43 7.80
CA ALA A 15 1.62 -6.73 9.08
C ALA A 15 0.91 -5.37 9.08
N GLY A 16 0.99 -4.62 7.97
CA GLY A 16 0.27 -3.36 7.80
C GLY A 16 -1.25 -3.53 7.80
N GLY A 17 -1.76 -4.53 7.08
CA GLY A 17 -3.19 -4.85 7.07
C GLY A 17 -3.72 -5.29 8.44
N VAL A 18 -2.96 -6.11 9.16
CA VAL A 18 -3.30 -6.53 10.54
C VAL A 18 -3.32 -5.33 11.49
N MET A 19 -2.41 -4.38 11.34
CA MET A 19 -2.35 -3.17 12.18
C MET A 19 -3.43 -2.13 11.85
N MET A 20 -4.00 -2.14 10.64
CA MET A 20 -5.14 -1.27 10.30
C MET A 20 -6.43 -1.66 11.01
N ILE A 21 -6.65 -2.95 11.31
CA ILE A 21 -7.86 -3.43 12.02
C ILE A 21 -8.00 -2.80 13.42
N PRO A 22 -7.00 -2.90 14.33
CA PRO A 22 -7.10 -2.27 15.65
C PRO A 22 -7.08 -0.74 15.57
N ALA A 23 -6.43 -0.15 14.55
CA ALA A 23 -6.46 1.29 14.36
C ALA A 23 -7.87 1.80 13.98
N ALA A 24 -8.63 1.03 13.20
CA ALA A 24 -10.01 1.36 12.84
C ALA A 24 -11.02 1.16 13.99
N LEU A 25 -10.68 0.30 14.96
CA LEU A 25 -11.52 0.01 16.13
C LEU A 25 -11.13 0.83 17.37
N ALA A 26 -10.08 1.66 17.29
CA ALA A 26 -9.62 2.45 18.42
C ALA A 26 -10.62 3.59 18.73
N GLU A 27 -11.15 3.60 19.95
CA GLU A 27 -12.05 4.67 20.43
C GLU A 27 -11.29 5.96 20.73
N ASP A 28 -10.02 5.86 21.11
CA ASP A 28 -9.15 7.00 21.37
C ASP A 28 -8.40 7.44 20.08
N PRO A 29 -8.58 8.70 19.62
CA PRO A 29 -7.94 9.20 18.40
C PRO A 29 -6.41 9.12 18.43
N MET A 30 -5.78 9.35 19.59
CA MET A 30 -4.32 9.32 19.71
C MET A 30 -3.78 7.90 19.54
N THR A 31 -4.45 6.92 20.14
CA THR A 31 -4.13 5.49 19.98
C THR A 31 -4.32 5.04 18.53
N GLY A 32 -5.39 5.48 17.87
CA GLY A 32 -5.64 5.19 16.46
C GLY A 32 -4.54 5.74 15.53
N VAL A 33 -4.13 6.99 15.72
CA VAL A 33 -3.03 7.61 14.94
C VAL A 33 -1.70 6.89 15.17
N PHE A 34 -1.41 6.48 16.40
CA PHE A 34 -0.17 5.77 16.73
C PHE A 34 -0.10 4.40 16.06
N LEU A 35 -1.18 3.61 16.11
CA LEU A 35 -1.29 2.32 15.44
C LEU A 35 -1.22 2.44 13.91
N LEU A 36 -1.88 3.45 13.34
CA LEU A 36 -1.77 3.78 11.91
C LEU A 36 -0.34 4.14 11.51
N SER A 37 0.37 4.92 12.32
CA SER A 37 1.75 5.34 12.04
C SER A 37 2.72 4.14 12.06
N ILE A 38 2.54 3.23 13.02
CA ILE A 38 3.31 1.98 13.08
C ILE A 38 3.00 1.10 11.87
N GLY A 39 1.72 0.91 11.55
CA GLY A 39 1.30 0.14 10.37
C GLY A 39 1.85 0.72 9.06
N TYR A 40 1.85 2.04 8.93
CA TYR A 40 2.40 2.74 7.76
C TYR A 40 3.92 2.58 7.65
N SER A 41 4.64 2.66 8.76
CA SER A 41 6.09 2.39 8.80
C SER A 41 6.41 0.96 8.35
N LEU A 42 5.60 -0.02 8.75
CA LEU A 42 5.76 -1.42 8.32
C LEU A 42 5.48 -1.60 6.82
N ILE A 43 4.53 -0.86 6.26
CA ILE A 43 4.22 -0.88 4.82
C ILE A 43 5.32 -0.16 4.02
N MET A 44 5.97 0.86 4.57
CA MET A 44 7.06 1.58 3.89
C MET A 44 8.27 0.70 3.54
N PHE A 45 8.49 -0.40 4.27
CA PHE A 45 9.53 -1.38 3.90
C PHE A 45 9.31 -2.05 2.54
N ILE A 46 8.08 -2.00 2.03
CA ILE A 46 7.68 -2.54 0.72
C ILE A 46 8.07 -1.58 -0.41
N LEU A 47 8.28 -0.29 -0.11
CA LEU A 47 8.47 0.76 -1.10
C LEU A 47 9.66 0.51 -2.03
N GLY A 48 10.81 0.10 -1.52
CA GLY A 48 11.95 -0.25 -2.37
C GLY A 48 11.66 -1.42 -3.32
N PRO A 49 11.27 -2.60 -2.79
CA PRO A 49 10.96 -3.77 -3.60
C PRO A 49 9.83 -3.58 -4.62
N GLN A 50 8.76 -2.85 -4.30
CA GLN A 50 7.60 -2.71 -5.19
C GLN A 50 7.94 -1.98 -6.50
N TRP A 51 8.82 -0.98 -6.46
CA TRP A 51 9.26 -0.27 -7.68
C TRP A 51 10.29 -1.05 -8.49
N ALA A 52 10.92 -2.06 -7.89
CA ALA A 52 11.90 -2.91 -8.56
C ALA A 52 11.28 -4.10 -9.30
N ILE A 53 9.96 -4.33 -9.21
CA ILE A 53 9.26 -5.45 -9.85
C ILE A 53 8.80 -5.13 -11.29
N PRO A 54 8.13 -4.00 -11.57
CA PRO A 54 7.67 -3.68 -12.92
C PRO A 54 8.78 -3.67 -13.98
N PRO A 55 9.98 -3.09 -13.74
CA PRO A 55 11.06 -3.14 -14.72
C PRO A 55 11.66 -4.54 -14.86
N ASP A 56 11.69 -5.34 -13.80
CA ASP A 56 12.13 -6.75 -13.84
C ASP A 56 11.17 -7.62 -14.67
N VAL A 57 9.86 -7.38 -14.58
CA VAL A 57 8.83 -8.12 -15.33
C VAL A 57 8.75 -7.66 -16.79
N GLY A 58 8.88 -6.35 -17.04
CA GLY A 58 8.83 -5.78 -18.40
C GLY A 58 10.09 -6.05 -19.23
N GLY A 59 11.20 -6.43 -18.60
CA GLY A 59 12.48 -6.67 -19.30
C GLY A 59 13.03 -5.43 -20.01
N LYS A 60 14.16 -5.58 -20.71
CA LYS A 60 14.91 -4.43 -21.28
C LYS A 60 14.13 -3.57 -22.30
N LYS A 61 13.15 -4.15 -22.99
CA LYS A 61 12.41 -3.47 -24.07
C LYS A 61 11.04 -2.93 -23.63
N ALA A 62 10.43 -3.49 -22.59
CA ALA A 62 9.09 -3.09 -22.14
C ALA A 62 9.04 -2.65 -20.67
N ALA A 63 10.19 -2.46 -20.00
CA ALA A 63 10.25 -1.90 -18.63
C ALA A 63 9.48 -0.58 -18.50
N GLY A 64 9.63 0.35 -19.47
CA GLY A 64 8.90 1.62 -19.46
C GLY A 64 7.38 1.44 -19.54
N TYR A 65 6.90 0.51 -20.38
CA TYR A 65 5.48 0.22 -20.52
C TYR A 65 4.91 -0.47 -19.27
N ALA A 66 5.66 -1.41 -18.69
CA ALA A 66 5.27 -2.08 -17.44
C ALA A 66 5.16 -1.08 -16.27
N CYS A 67 6.11 -0.15 -16.14
CA CYS A 67 6.03 0.93 -15.14
C CYS A 67 4.83 1.85 -15.38
N ALA A 68 4.57 2.22 -16.64
CA ALA A 68 3.43 3.08 -16.99
C ALA A 68 2.08 2.40 -16.66
N LEU A 69 1.93 1.11 -16.94
CA LEU A 69 0.72 0.36 -16.58
C LEU A 69 0.48 0.33 -15.07
N VAL A 70 1.54 0.09 -14.28
CA VAL A 70 1.42 0.09 -12.81
C VAL A 70 1.02 1.47 -12.29
N GLN A 71 1.51 2.55 -12.90
CA GLN A 71 1.11 3.91 -12.53
C GLN A 71 -0.36 4.19 -12.85
N ILE A 72 -0.85 3.77 -14.01
CA ILE A 72 -2.25 3.94 -14.39
C ILE A 72 -3.15 3.17 -13.40
N ILE A 73 -2.82 1.91 -13.13
CA ILE A 73 -3.58 1.08 -12.20
C ILE A 73 -3.59 1.70 -10.80
N SER A 74 -2.46 2.27 -10.35
CA SER A 74 -2.35 2.91 -9.04
C SER A 74 -3.17 4.20 -8.91
N HIS A 75 -3.45 4.91 -10.01
CA HIS A 75 -4.30 6.11 -9.96
C HIS A 75 -5.78 5.81 -9.76
N ILE A 76 -6.26 4.64 -10.20
CA ILE A 76 -7.67 4.24 -10.04
C ILE A 76 -8.10 4.23 -8.57
N PRO A 77 -7.44 3.51 -7.64
CA PRO A 77 -7.79 3.56 -6.22
C PRO A 77 -7.52 4.93 -5.62
N GLY A 78 -6.55 5.70 -6.12
CA GLY A 78 -6.30 7.08 -5.67
C GLY A 78 -7.47 8.03 -5.94
N ILE A 79 -8.23 7.82 -7.03
CA ILE A 79 -9.46 8.57 -7.32
C ILE A 79 -10.64 8.02 -6.52
N ILE A 80 -10.74 6.70 -6.42
CA ILE A 80 -11.88 6.03 -5.78
C ILE A 80 -11.88 6.24 -4.25
N ALA A 81 -10.73 6.11 -3.58
CA ALA A 81 -10.62 6.19 -2.13
C ALA A 81 -11.22 7.47 -1.49
N PRO A 82 -10.92 8.70 -1.95
CA PRO A 82 -11.51 9.91 -1.38
C PRO A 82 -13.02 10.02 -1.63
N ILE A 83 -13.53 9.48 -2.75
CA ILE A 83 -14.98 9.47 -3.03
C ILE A 83 -15.71 8.61 -1.98
N PHE A 84 -15.20 7.40 -1.73
CA PHE A 84 -15.77 6.50 -0.72
C PHE A 84 -15.60 7.07 0.69
N MET A 85 -14.43 7.63 1.02
CA MET A 85 -14.22 8.26 2.32
C MET A 85 -15.16 9.44 2.54
N GLY A 86 -15.38 10.28 1.52
CA GLY A 86 -16.34 11.37 1.57
C GLY A 86 -17.78 10.90 1.80
N TYR A 87 -18.18 9.79 1.17
CA TYR A 87 -19.48 9.17 1.40
C TYR A 87 -19.63 8.65 2.84
N ILE A 88 -18.62 7.96 3.37
CA ILE A 88 -18.63 7.42 4.75
C ILE A 88 -18.74 8.55 5.78
N VAL A 89 -17.95 9.62 5.60
CA VAL A 89 -17.95 10.79 6.50
C VAL A 89 -19.26 11.57 6.42
N GLN A 90 -19.95 11.61 5.28
CA GLN A 90 -21.28 12.23 5.18
C GLN A 90 -22.40 11.35 5.75
N ALA A 91 -22.23 10.03 5.74
CA ALA A 91 -23.23 9.07 6.22
C ALA A 91 -23.15 8.78 7.73
N THR A 92 -22.06 9.20 8.40
CA THR A 92 -21.82 9.04 9.84
C THR A 92 -21.93 10.39 10.53
#